data_AF-A0A2V5LYC4-F1
#
_entry.id   AF-A0A2V5LYC4-F1
#
_cell.length_a   1.000
_cell.length_b   1.000
_cell.length_c   1.000
_cell.angle_alpha   90.00
_cell.angle_beta   90.00
_cell.angle_gamma   90.00
#
_symmetry.space_group_name_H-M   'P 1'
#
loop_
_entity.id
_entity.type
_entity.pdbx_description
1 polymer ?
#
loop_
_entity_poly.entity_id
_entity_poly.type
_entity_poly.pdbx_seq_one_letter_code
_entity_poly.pdbx_strand_id
1 'polypeptide(L)' 'MASTINLLRLLADPTRLRLLLLLEQEELSVAELQEVLGMGQSRISSHLAQMKRAGVVADRRVGKNV' A
#
# COMPACT_ATOMS: atom_id res chain seq x y z
N MET A 1 -14.27 -12.45 -1.66
CA MET A 1 -12.97 -12.77 -1.04
C MET A 1 -11.99 -13.13 -2.14
N ALA A 2 -10.78 -12.56 -2.15
CA ALA A 2 -9.75 -13.01 -3.09
C ALA A 2 -9.43 -14.48 -2.81
N SER A 3 -9.24 -15.30 -3.87
CA SER A 3 -8.74 -16.66 -3.66
C SER A 3 -7.38 -16.60 -2.98
N THR A 4 -7.04 -17.59 -2.15
CA THR A 4 -5.75 -17.65 -1.45
C THR A 4 -4.58 -17.51 -2.43
N ILE A 5 -4.69 -18.09 -3.63
CA ILE A 5 -3.69 -17.95 -4.70
C ILE A 5 -3.53 -16.49 -5.14
N ASN A 6 -4.62 -15.75 -5.30
CA ASN A 6 -4.56 -14.34 -5.69
C ASN A 6 -3.95 -13.47 -4.60
N LEU A 7 -4.25 -13.77 -3.32
CA LEU A 7 -3.63 -13.08 -2.19
C LEU A 7 -2.11 -13.35 -2.17
N LEU A 8 -1.69 -14.61 -2.30
CA LEU A 8 -0.27 -14.97 -2.33
C LEU A 8 0.46 -14.32 -3.52
N ARG A 9 -0.14 -14.27 -4.70
CA ARG A 9 0.41 -13.55 -5.87
C ARG A 9 0.53 -12.05 -5.63
N LEU A 10 -0.44 -11.46 -4.94
CA LEU A 10 -0.37 -10.07 -4.53
C LEU A 10 0.80 -9.89 -3.55
N LEU A 11 0.92 -10.71 -2.52
CA LEU A 11 2.01 -10.62 -1.54
C LEU A 11 3.39 -10.97 -2.10
N ALA A 12 3.48 -11.63 -3.25
CA ALA A 12 4.77 -11.99 -3.87
C ALA A 12 5.57 -10.81 -4.46
N ASP A 13 5.02 -9.59 -4.49
CA ASP A 13 5.74 -8.41 -4.96
C ASP A 13 6.54 -7.76 -3.81
N PRO A 14 7.86 -7.58 -3.97
CA PRO A 14 8.71 -7.02 -2.91
C PRO A 14 8.32 -5.60 -2.48
N THR A 15 7.77 -4.79 -3.38
CA THR A 15 7.31 -3.43 -3.05
C THR A 15 6.09 -3.49 -2.15
N ARG A 16 5.14 -4.39 -2.45
CA ARG A 16 3.94 -4.58 -1.62
C ARG A 16 4.28 -5.13 -0.24
N LEU A 17 5.25 -6.03 -0.12
CA LEU A 17 5.74 -6.49 1.18
C LEU A 17 6.39 -5.35 1.98
N ARG A 18 7.25 -4.53 1.35
CA ARG A 18 7.85 -3.36 2.02
C ARG A 18 6.78 -2.36 2.48
N LEU A 19 5.76 -2.11 1.66
CA LEU A 19 4.62 -1.27 2.04
C LEU A 19 3.87 -1.83 3.25
N LEU A 20 3.58 -3.14 3.27
CA LEU A 20 2.93 -3.77 4.42
C LEU A 20 3.77 -3.68 5.69
N LEU A 21 5.07 -3.96 5.60
CA LEU A 21 5.98 -3.89 6.76
C LEU A 21 6.05 -2.48 7.34
N LEU A 22 6.07 -1.44 6.50
CA LEU A 22 6.04 -0.05 6.95
C LEU A 22 4.69 0.30 7.61
N LEU A 23 3.59 -0.06 6.95
CA LEU A 23 2.23 0.23 7.44
C LEU A 23 1.82 -0.60 8.66
N GLU A 24 2.51 -1.71 8.93
CA GLU A 24 2.37 -2.49 10.16
C GLU A 24 2.98 -1.77 11.36
N GLN A 25 4.04 -0.98 11.16
CA GLN A 25 4.65 -0.20 12.24
C GLN A 25 3.82 1.04 12.57
N GLU A 26 3.38 1.77 11.55
CA GLU A 26 2.63 3.01 11.72
C GLU A 26 1.80 3.38 10.48
N GLU A 27 0.77 4.20 10.68
CA GLU A 27 0.00 4.75 9.56
C GLU A 27 0.80 5.86 8.86
N LEU A 28 1.00 5.71 7.55
CA LEU A 28 1.78 6.65 6.73
C LEU A 28 0.95 7.21 5.57
N SER A 29 1.17 8.49 5.27
CA SER A 29 0.70 9.13 4.05
C SER A 29 1.47 8.64 2.83
N VAL A 30 0.89 8.87 1.64
CA VAL A 30 1.57 8.55 0.38
C VAL A 30 2.86 9.37 0.21
N ALA A 31 2.94 10.58 0.77
CA ALA A 31 4.15 11.40 0.70
C ALA A 31 5.29 10.79 1.53
N GLU A 32 5.01 10.39 2.78
CA GLU A 32 6.00 9.73 3.65
C GLU A 32 6.48 8.41 3.03
N LEU A 33 5.58 7.62 2.43
CA LEU A 33 5.95 6.41 1.72
C LEU A 33 6.87 6.68 0.51
N GLN A 34 6.69 7.81 -0.18
CA GLN A 34 7.59 8.20 -1.28
C GLN A 34 9.00 8.52 -0.75
N GLU A 35 9.08 9.24 0.35
CA GLU A 35 10.36 9.61 0.99
C GLU A 35 11.11 8.36 1.47
N VAL A 36 10.43 7.45 2.17
CA VAL A 36 11.04 6.23 2.72
C VAL A 36 11.46 5.24 1.63
N LEU A 37 10.63 5.07 0.59
CA LEU A 37 10.88 4.06 -0.44
C LEU A 37 11.67 4.59 -1.64
N GLY A 38 11.84 5.91 -1.79
CA GLY A 38 12.47 6.52 -2.96
C GLY A 38 11.73 6.23 -4.27
N MET A 39 10.41 6.03 -4.21
CA MET A 39 9.57 5.68 -5.37
C MET A 39 8.58 6.80 -5.67
N GLY A 40 8.24 6.99 -6.95
CA GLY A 40 7.26 8.00 -7.35
C GLY A 40 5.83 7.69 -6.90
N GLN A 41 5.06 8.75 -6.60
CA GLN A 41 3.68 8.69 -6.12
C GLN A 41 2.77 7.73 -6.90
N SER A 42 2.80 7.81 -8.24
CA SER A 42 1.91 7.00 -9.10
C SER A 42 2.10 5.50 -8.88
N ARG A 43 3.36 5.06 -8.67
CA ARG A 43 3.70 3.66 -8.41
C ARG A 43 3.17 3.23 -7.05
N ILE A 44 3.43 4.03 -6.01
CA ILE A 44 2.97 3.75 -4.64
C ILE A 44 1.44 3.69 -4.58
N SER A 45 0.76 4.71 -5.11
CA SER A 45 -0.70 4.75 -5.18
C SER A 45 -1.28 3.56 -5.93
N SER A 46 -0.64 3.11 -7.02
CA SER A 46 -1.08 1.93 -7.77
C SER A 46 -0.99 0.64 -6.95
N HIS A 47 0.10 0.46 -6.19
CA HIS A 47 0.24 -0.68 -5.28
C HIS A 47 -0.80 -0.62 -4.16
N LEU A 48 -0.95 0.52 -3.48
CA LEU A 48 -1.93 0.72 -2.40
C LEU A 48 -3.36 0.48 -2.89
N ALA A 49 -3.72 0.94 -4.08
CA ALA A 49 -5.04 0.70 -4.66
C ALA A 49 -5.32 -0.80 -4.90
N GLN A 50 -4.33 -1.55 -5.40
CA GLN A 50 -4.46 -3.01 -5.57
C GLN A 50 -4.60 -3.72 -4.22
N MET A 51 -3.79 -3.32 -3.24
CA MET A 51 -3.80 -3.88 -1.89
C MET A 51 -5.13 -3.58 -1.16
N LYS A 52 -5.67 -2.36 -1.32
CA LYS A 52 -6.99 -1.97 -0.80
C LYS A 52 -8.10 -2.81 -1.41
N ARG A 53 -8.09 -3.03 -2.74
CA ARG A 53 -9.06 -3.92 -3.40
C ARG A 53 -8.98 -5.37 -2.91
N ALA A 54 -7.79 -5.82 -2.50
CA ALA A 54 -7.58 -7.13 -1.91
C ALA A 54 -7.91 -7.19 -0.40
N GLY A 55 -8.20 -6.05 0.23
CA GLY A 55 -8.57 -5.96 1.64
C GLY A 55 -7.40 -6.10 2.62
N VAL A 56 -6.15 -5.90 2.18
CA VAL A 56 -4.97 -6.04 3.05
C VAL A 56 -4.44 -4.71 3.60
N VAL A 57 -4.97 -3.59 3.11
CA VAL A 57 -4.72 -2.25 3.65
C VAL A 57 -6.01 -1.45 3.64
N ALA A 58 -6.08 -0.45 4.51
CA ALA A 58 -7.13 0.54 4.53
C ALA A 58 -6.52 1.94 4.37
N ASP A 59 -7.32 2.89 3.91
CA ASP A 59 -6.99 4.31 3.89
C ASP A 59 -8.02 5.07 4.72
N ARG A 60 -7.59 6.18 5.31
CA ARG A 60 -8.50 7.21 5.81
C ARG A 60 -8.12 8.56 5.22
N ARG A 61 -9.12 9.43 5.09
CA ARG A 61 -8.91 10.81 4.69
C ARG A 61 -8.83 11.67 5.93
N VAL A 62 -7.75 12.44 6.04
CA VAL A 62 -7.51 13.37 7.15
C VAL A 62 -7.31 14.76 6.56
N GLY A 63 -8.23 15.68 6.86
CA GLY A 63 -8.20 17.06 6.34
C GLY A 63 -8.74 17.24 4.92
N LYS A 64 -8.55 18.44 4.35
CA LYS A 64 -8.91 18.80 2.96
C LYS A 64 -7.70 18.64 2.04
N ASN A 65 -7.33 17.41 1.73
CA ASN A 65 -6.51 17.16 0.54
C ASN A 65 -7.48 16.83 -0.59
N VAL A 66 -7.83 17.89 -1.33
CA VAL A 66 -8.48 17.82 -2.66
C VAL A 66 -7.45 17.32 -3.66
#